data_AF-A0A1R0LF25-F1
#
_entry.id   AF-A0A1R0LF25-F1
#
_cell.length_a   1.000
_cell.length_b   1.000
_cell.length_c   1.000
_cell.angle_alpha   90.00
_cell.angle_beta   90.00
_cell.angle_gamma   90.00
#
_symmetry.space_group_name_H-M   'P 1'
#
loop_
_entity.id
_entity.type
_entity.pdbx_description
1 polymer ?
#
loop_
_entity_poly.entity_id
_entity_poly.type
_entity_poly.pdbx_seq_one_letter_code
_entity_poly.pdbx_strand_id
1 'polypeptide(L)'
;MGAKRWPKRGVAIAGGLALAAGVMVVTAGPASADPVSCQNVFPDRPGGYCAQVTGIDAGSSLVLHNGPDYTSGVVDGSGHYTDGTWLKLYCWTTGAADADGHGDTYWFNADDNNGNIGFVNDWYVTSGGFSTWSKVINHC
;
A
#
# COMPACT_ATOMS: atom_id res chain seq x y z
N MET A 1 14.51 1.12 -70.05
CA MET A 1 14.88 1.48 -68.66
C MET A 1 15.09 0.14 -67.95
N GLY A 2 16.26 -0.38 -67.56
CA GLY A 2 17.58 0.16 -67.22
C GLY A 2 18.00 -0.53 -65.91
N ALA A 3 18.89 -1.52 -65.98
CA ALA A 3 19.21 -2.55 -64.99
C ALA A 3 19.68 -2.12 -63.58
N LYS A 4 19.61 -3.04 -62.59
CA LYS A 4 20.77 -3.46 -61.74
C LYS A 4 20.47 -4.62 -60.79
N ARG A 5 21.35 -5.63 -60.79
CA ARG A 5 21.55 -6.63 -59.71
C ARG A 5 22.72 -6.18 -58.80
N TRP A 6 22.91 -6.92 -57.69
CA TRP A 6 24.11 -7.11 -56.81
C TRP A 6 24.22 -6.18 -55.57
N PRO A 7 24.94 -6.54 -54.46
CA PRO A 7 25.37 -7.83 -53.87
C PRO A 7 25.11 -7.99 -52.35
N LYS A 8 25.49 -9.15 -51.77
CA LYS A 8 25.56 -9.48 -50.32
C LYS A 8 26.54 -8.58 -49.54
N ARG A 9 26.24 -8.23 -48.27
CA ARG A 9 27.22 -8.10 -47.16
C ARG A 9 26.53 -8.31 -45.81
N GLY A 10 27.06 -9.25 -45.02
CA GLY A 10 26.70 -9.39 -43.61
C GLY A 10 27.30 -8.27 -42.77
N VAL A 11 26.67 -8.01 -41.63
CA VAL A 11 27.26 -7.30 -40.50
C VAL A 11 26.92 -8.11 -39.26
N ALA A 12 27.95 -8.69 -38.67
CA ALA A 12 27.90 -9.22 -37.31
C ALA A 12 27.82 -8.02 -36.35
N ILE A 13 26.83 -8.01 -35.45
CA ILE A 13 26.89 -7.19 -34.25
C ILE A 13 27.24 -8.14 -33.11
N ALA A 14 28.52 -8.11 -32.77
CA ALA A 14 29.06 -8.61 -31.54
C ALA A 14 28.58 -7.75 -30.37
N GLY A 15 28.45 -8.38 -29.21
CA GLY A 15 28.73 -7.71 -27.93
C GLY A 15 27.60 -6.85 -27.37
N GLY A 16 26.86 -7.44 -26.44
CA GLY A 16 26.02 -6.71 -25.51
C GLY A 16 25.39 -7.67 -24.53
N LEU A 17 26.15 -8.12 -23.53
CA LEU A 17 25.57 -8.55 -22.27
C LEU A 17 24.87 -7.31 -21.69
N ALA A 18 23.63 -7.09 -22.12
CA ALA A 18 22.73 -6.21 -21.41
C ALA A 18 22.50 -6.89 -20.06
N LEU A 19 23.15 -6.34 -19.03
CA LEU A 19 22.73 -6.55 -17.65
C LEU A 19 21.26 -6.16 -17.62
N ALA A 20 20.38 -7.16 -17.73
CA ALA A 20 18.98 -7.01 -17.41
C ALA A 20 18.97 -6.69 -15.92
N ALA A 21 19.06 -5.40 -15.60
CA ALA A 21 18.61 -4.89 -14.33
C ALA A 21 17.13 -5.27 -14.28
N GLY A 22 16.86 -6.41 -13.64
CA GLY A 22 15.52 -6.83 -13.32
C GLY A 22 14.95 -5.76 -12.42
N VAL A 23 14.23 -4.81 -13.02
CA VAL A 23 13.32 -3.95 -12.27
C VAL A 23 12.25 -4.91 -11.80
N MET A 24 12.43 -5.40 -10.57
CA MET A 24 11.39 -6.12 -9.85
C MET A 24 10.30 -5.07 -9.64
N VAL A 25 9.32 -5.06 -10.53
CA VAL A 25 8.07 -4.35 -10.31
C VAL A 25 7.42 -5.08 -9.15
N VAL A 26 7.67 -4.59 -7.94
CA VAL A 26 6.93 -5.02 -6.76
C VAL A 26 5.56 -4.41 -6.95
N THR A 27 4.65 -5.15 -7.59
CA THR A 27 3.25 -4.79 -7.58
C THR A 27 2.82 -4.83 -6.12
N ALA A 28 2.42 -3.68 -5.58
CA ALA A 28 1.69 -3.56 -4.33
C ALA A 28 0.71 -4.74 -4.21
N GLY A 29 0.98 -5.63 -3.26
CA GLY A 29 0.08 -6.75 -2.96
C GLY A 29 -1.01 -6.27 -2.01
N PRO A 30 -2.18 -6.94 -1.98
CA PRO A 30 -3.23 -6.63 -1.01
C PRO A 30 -2.70 -6.76 0.42
N ALA A 31 -3.47 -6.31 1.41
CA ALA A 31 -3.30 -6.63 2.83
C ALA A 31 -2.92 -8.11 3.02
N SER A 32 -1.62 -8.41 3.06
CA SER A 32 -1.10 -9.78 2.83
C SER A 32 -0.60 -10.43 4.12
N ALA A 33 -0.57 -9.67 5.21
CA ALA A 33 -0.19 -10.17 6.53
C ALA A 33 -1.23 -9.75 7.56
N ASP A 34 -1.59 -10.68 8.47
CA ASP A 34 -2.50 -10.42 9.57
C ASP A 34 -1.96 -9.30 10.48
N PRO A 35 -2.84 -8.50 11.14
CA PRO A 35 -2.37 -7.47 12.04
C PRO A 35 -1.68 -8.09 13.25
N VAL A 36 -0.63 -7.43 13.74
CA VAL A 36 0.14 -7.90 14.88
C VAL A 36 -0.30 -7.20 16.16
N SER A 37 -0.06 -7.82 17.31
CA SER A 37 -0.25 -7.12 18.59
C SER A 37 0.65 -5.89 18.66
N CYS A 38 0.06 -4.73 18.96
CA CYS A 38 0.83 -3.49 19.13
C CYS A 38 1.87 -3.59 20.24
N GLN A 39 1.69 -4.49 21.22
CA GLN A 39 2.68 -4.74 22.27
C GLN A 39 4.08 -5.10 21.72
N ASN A 40 4.12 -5.78 20.57
CA ASN A 40 5.36 -6.24 19.95
C ASN A 40 6.05 -5.14 19.13
N VAL A 41 5.34 -4.05 18.83
CA VAL A 41 5.80 -2.94 17.97
C VAL A 41 6.05 -1.68 18.81
N PHE A 42 5.09 -1.34 19.67
CA PHE A 42 5.09 -0.22 20.58
C PHE A 42 5.00 -0.73 22.03
N PRO A 43 6.12 -1.17 22.63
CA PRO A 43 6.11 -1.78 23.96
C PRO A 43 5.65 -0.82 25.07
N ASP A 44 5.76 0.48 24.83
CA ASP A 44 5.30 1.58 25.69
C ASP A 44 3.80 1.88 25.56
N ARG A 45 3.12 1.34 24.54
CA ARG A 45 1.68 1.53 24.28
C ARG A 45 0.96 0.19 24.16
N PRO A 46 0.78 -0.52 25.29
CA PRO A 46 0.20 -1.84 25.32
C PRO A 46 -1.25 -1.86 24.82
N GLY A 47 -1.59 -2.89 24.04
CA GLY A 47 -2.96 -3.20 23.63
C GLY A 47 -3.36 -2.73 22.23
N GLY A 48 -4.28 -3.49 21.63
CA GLY A 48 -4.76 -3.29 20.26
C GLY A 48 -3.91 -4.02 19.21
N TYR A 49 -4.24 -3.74 17.96
CA TYR A 49 -3.65 -4.36 16.78
C TYR A 49 -2.99 -3.30 15.92
N CYS A 50 -1.84 -3.62 15.37
CA CYS A 50 -1.01 -2.73 14.58
C CYS A 50 -0.76 -3.35 13.21
N ALA A 51 -0.75 -2.52 12.18
CA ALA A 51 -0.46 -2.89 10.81
C ALA A 51 0.52 -1.89 10.20
N GLN A 52 1.29 -2.32 9.21
CA GLN A 52 2.15 -1.43 8.44
C GLN A 52 1.40 -0.90 7.23
N VAL A 53 1.66 0.34 6.86
CA VAL A 53 1.31 0.88 5.55
C VAL A 53 2.00 0.05 4.47
N THR A 54 1.27 -0.28 3.41
CA THR A 54 1.78 -1.06 2.29
C THR A 54 1.11 -0.64 0.99
N GLY A 55 1.76 -0.94 -0.13
CA GLY A 55 1.18 -0.76 -1.45
C GLY A 55 1.13 0.69 -1.90
N ILE A 56 1.96 1.55 -1.32
CA ILE A 56 2.07 2.97 -1.71
C ILE A 56 3.10 3.11 -2.82
N ASP A 57 2.66 3.63 -3.97
CA ASP A 57 3.53 3.93 -5.11
C ASP A 57 4.67 4.91 -4.76
N ALA A 58 5.78 4.79 -5.47
CA ALA A 58 6.93 5.67 -5.29
C ALA A 58 6.56 7.15 -5.57
N GLY A 59 6.73 8.00 -4.57
CA GLY A 59 6.36 9.43 -4.63
C GLY A 59 4.93 9.73 -4.16
N SER A 60 4.16 8.71 -3.81
CA SER A 60 2.85 8.81 -3.16
C SER A 60 2.97 8.60 -1.65
N SER A 61 1.87 8.85 -0.94
CA SER A 61 1.77 8.65 0.50
C SER A 61 0.34 8.30 0.90
N LEU A 62 0.18 7.45 1.90
CA LEU A 62 -1.08 7.32 2.62
C LEU A 62 -1.29 8.53 3.53
N VAL A 63 -2.54 8.93 3.73
CA VAL A 63 -2.95 9.99 4.65
C VAL A 63 -4.14 9.52 5.49
N LEU A 64 -4.35 10.13 6.66
CA LEU A 64 -5.54 9.86 7.47
C LEU A 64 -6.72 10.70 6.99
N HIS A 65 -7.86 10.09 6.76
CA HIS A 65 -9.10 10.80 6.36
C HIS A 65 -10.01 11.08 7.55
N ASN A 66 -10.82 12.15 7.47
CA ASN A 66 -11.77 12.49 8.55
C ASN A 66 -12.99 11.55 8.60
N GLY A 67 -13.24 10.80 7.53
CA GLY A 67 -14.28 9.76 7.42
C GLY A 67 -13.79 8.61 6.54
N PRO A 68 -14.55 7.49 6.46
CA PRO A 68 -14.20 6.31 5.65
C PRO A 68 -14.44 6.56 4.15
N ASP A 69 -13.97 7.70 3.65
CA ASP A 69 -14.07 8.13 2.26
C ASP A 69 -13.02 9.21 1.94
N TYR A 70 -12.68 9.34 0.67
CA TYR A 70 -11.66 10.29 0.19
C TYR A 70 -12.16 11.74 0.08
N THR A 71 -13.45 11.99 0.25
CA THR A 71 -14.07 13.33 0.12
C THR A 71 -14.25 14.07 1.45
N SER A 72 -14.13 13.35 2.56
CA SER A 72 -14.20 13.84 3.95
C SER A 72 -13.02 14.78 4.33
N GLY A 73 -12.04 14.91 3.44
CA GLY A 73 -10.80 15.64 3.71
C GLY A 73 -9.82 14.81 4.53
N VAL A 74 -8.66 15.41 4.79
CA VAL A 74 -7.55 14.80 5.53
C VAL A 74 -7.56 15.33 6.96
N VAL A 75 -7.13 14.51 7.91
CA VAL A 75 -6.96 14.91 9.32
C VAL A 75 -5.89 15.99 9.38
N ASP A 76 -6.23 17.16 9.94
CA ASP A 76 -5.30 18.28 10.05
C ASP A 76 -4.12 17.91 10.97
N GLY A 77 -2.90 18.26 10.55
CA GLY A 77 -1.67 17.87 11.24
C GLY A 77 -1.26 16.39 11.11
N SER A 78 -2.02 15.57 10.38
CA SER A 78 -1.59 14.20 10.05
C SER A 78 -0.43 14.20 9.06
N GLY A 79 0.39 13.14 9.14
CA GLY A 79 1.56 12.96 8.30
C GLY A 79 1.24 12.38 6.93
N HIS A 80 2.30 12.24 6.13
CA HIS A 80 2.31 11.48 4.89
C HIS A 80 3.03 10.16 5.16
N TYR A 81 2.31 9.04 5.15
CA TYR A 81 2.84 7.75 5.55
C TYR A 81 3.24 6.91 4.33
N THR A 82 4.42 6.32 4.40
CA THR A 82 4.97 5.46 3.34
C THR A 82 4.97 4.01 3.78
N ASP A 83 5.21 3.10 2.84
CA ASP A 83 5.38 1.67 3.11
C ASP A 83 6.30 1.40 4.31
N GLY A 84 5.87 0.50 5.18
CA GLY A 84 6.55 0.14 6.43
C GLY A 84 6.21 1.02 7.64
N THR A 85 5.47 2.13 7.44
CA THR A 85 5.00 2.96 8.56
C THR A 85 3.97 2.22 9.39
N TRP A 86 4.13 2.19 10.71
CA TRP A 86 3.19 1.49 11.59
C TRP A 86 2.01 2.38 11.99
N LEU A 87 0.80 1.82 11.89
CA LEU A 87 -0.44 2.41 12.36
C LEU A 87 -1.09 1.47 13.39
N LYS A 88 -1.68 2.04 14.42
CA LYS A 88 -2.52 1.29 15.36
C LYS A 88 -3.96 1.32 14.88
N LEU A 89 -4.60 0.16 14.81
CA LEU A 89 -5.97 -0.01 14.35
C LEU A 89 -6.92 -0.09 15.57
N TYR A 90 -7.90 0.82 15.66
CA TYR A 90 -8.86 0.87 16.76
C TYR A 90 -10.13 0.09 16.49
N CYS A 91 -10.78 0.36 15.36
CA CYS A 91 -12.01 -0.28 14.93
C CYS A 91 -12.09 -0.25 13.40
N TRP A 92 -12.98 -1.06 12.82
CA TRP A 92 -13.21 -1.11 11.38
C TRP A 92 -14.63 -0.68 11.02
N THR A 93 -14.80 -0.16 9.81
CA THR A 93 -16.11 0.16 9.24
C THR A 93 -16.07 -0.07 7.73
N THR A 94 -17.18 0.20 7.04
CA THR A 94 -17.24 0.18 5.57
C THR A 94 -17.42 1.58 5.01
N GLY A 95 -16.89 1.83 3.81
CA GLY A 95 -16.91 3.16 3.20
C GLY A 95 -16.71 3.14 1.69
N ALA A 96 -16.08 4.19 1.16
CA ALA A 96 -15.73 4.26 -0.25
C ALA A 96 -14.77 3.13 -0.64
N ALA A 97 -14.86 2.64 -1.87
CA ALA A 97 -13.88 1.69 -2.40
C ALA A 97 -12.49 2.34 -2.48
N ASP A 98 -11.44 1.54 -2.38
CA ASP A 98 -10.04 1.97 -2.51
C ASP A 98 -9.80 2.83 -3.76
N ALA A 99 -8.80 3.71 -3.68
CA ALA A 99 -8.53 4.70 -4.72
C ALA A 99 -7.99 4.09 -6.02
N ASP A 100 -7.44 2.87 -5.96
CA ASP A 100 -6.80 2.20 -7.10
C ASP A 100 -7.77 1.27 -7.87
N GLY A 101 -9.01 1.14 -7.39
CA GLY A 101 -10.09 0.45 -8.09
C GLY A 101 -10.11 -1.07 -7.88
N HIS A 102 -9.55 -1.56 -6.77
CA HIS A 102 -9.60 -2.98 -6.40
C HIS A 102 -10.96 -3.40 -5.79
N GLY A 103 -11.77 -2.44 -5.36
CA GLY A 103 -13.09 -2.65 -4.78
C GLY A 103 -13.09 -2.92 -3.28
N ASP A 104 -11.98 -2.67 -2.58
CA ASP A 104 -11.94 -2.84 -1.13
C ASP A 104 -12.67 -1.68 -0.43
N THR A 105 -13.72 -2.02 0.30
CA THR A 105 -14.58 -1.03 0.98
C THR A 105 -14.36 -0.99 2.48
N TYR A 106 -13.39 -1.73 3.03
CA TYR A 106 -13.13 -1.74 4.47
C TYR A 106 -12.17 -0.61 4.85
N TRP A 107 -12.47 0.02 5.98
CA TRP A 107 -11.68 1.12 6.52
C TRP A 107 -11.39 0.87 7.99
N PHE A 108 -10.20 1.22 8.44
CA PHE A 108 -9.87 1.27 9.85
C PHE A 108 -9.83 2.71 10.34
N ASN A 109 -10.41 2.93 11.52
CA ASN A 109 -10.05 4.07 12.34
C ASN A 109 -8.69 3.78 12.97
N ALA A 110 -7.67 4.56 12.63
CA ALA A 110 -6.27 4.32 12.91
C ALA A 110 -5.58 5.51 13.59
N ASP A 111 -4.58 5.21 14.43
CA ASP A 111 -3.67 6.15 15.09
C ASP A 111 -2.31 6.10 14.43
N ASP A 112 -1.73 7.27 14.15
CA ASP A 112 -0.37 7.38 13.60
C ASP A 112 0.75 7.36 14.65
N ASN A 113 0.40 7.05 15.90
CA ASN A 113 1.27 7.06 17.07
C ASN A 113 1.73 8.46 17.53
N ASN A 114 1.35 9.52 16.83
CA ASN A 114 1.56 10.92 17.23
C ASN A 114 0.28 11.56 17.80
N GLY A 115 -0.79 10.78 17.94
CA GLY A 115 -2.07 11.23 18.47
C GLY A 115 -3.03 11.73 17.39
N ASN A 116 -2.66 11.64 16.11
CA ASN A 116 -3.60 11.87 15.02
C ASN A 116 -4.41 10.59 14.79
N ILE A 117 -5.73 10.73 14.77
CA ILE A 117 -6.66 9.62 14.62
C ILE A 117 -7.57 9.92 13.42
N GLY A 118 -7.67 8.97 12.50
CA GLY A 118 -8.50 9.08 11.31
C GLY A 118 -8.62 7.77 10.55
N PHE A 119 -9.24 7.81 9.38
CA PHE A 119 -9.58 6.62 8.62
C PHE A 119 -8.56 6.32 7.51
N VAL A 120 -8.21 5.04 7.37
CA VAL A 120 -7.41 4.50 6.25
C VAL A 120 -8.11 3.27 5.67
N ASN A 121 -8.01 3.07 4.36
CA ASN A 121 -8.60 1.89 3.72
C ASN A 121 -7.73 0.64 3.97
N ASP A 122 -8.37 -0.51 4.19
CA ASP A 122 -7.76 -1.83 4.47
C ASP A 122 -6.71 -2.21 3.41
N TRP A 123 -6.97 -1.85 2.15
CA TRP A 123 -6.08 -2.13 1.02
C TRP A 123 -4.65 -1.62 1.22
N TYR A 124 -4.47 -0.52 1.94
CA TYR A 124 -3.18 0.15 2.13
C TYR A 124 -2.47 -0.22 3.44
N VAL A 125 -2.93 -1.26 4.14
CA VAL A 125 -2.28 -1.73 5.38
C VAL A 125 -2.13 -3.24 5.42
N THR A 126 -1.12 -3.72 6.15
CA THR A 126 -0.87 -5.15 6.37
C THR A 126 -1.78 -5.69 7.48
N SER A 127 -3.06 -5.83 7.16
CA SER A 127 -4.12 -6.35 8.04
C SER A 127 -4.63 -7.74 7.62
N GLY A 128 -4.25 -8.26 6.46
CA GLY A 128 -4.84 -9.49 5.96
C GLY A 128 -6.27 -9.25 5.47
N GLY A 129 -7.09 -10.29 5.44
CA GLY A 129 -8.48 -10.16 5.00
C GLY A 129 -9.48 -9.99 6.15
N PHE A 130 -10.69 -9.53 5.82
CA PHE A 130 -11.83 -9.41 6.74
C PHE A 130 -11.99 -10.60 7.69
N SER A 131 -11.86 -11.83 7.17
CA SER A 131 -12.03 -13.06 7.98
C SER A 131 -10.97 -13.24 9.08
N THR A 132 -9.85 -12.54 9.01
CA THR A 132 -8.82 -12.53 10.06
C THR A 132 -9.10 -11.43 11.07
N TRP A 133 -9.08 -10.17 10.62
CA TRP A 133 -9.06 -9.04 11.53
C TRP A 133 -10.43 -8.76 12.18
N SER A 134 -11.55 -9.12 11.54
CA SER A 134 -12.90 -8.86 12.10
C SER A 134 -13.21 -9.63 13.38
N LYS A 135 -12.43 -10.67 13.69
CA LYS A 135 -12.55 -11.46 14.92
C LYS A 135 -11.91 -10.77 16.13
N VAL A 136 -11.02 -9.82 15.89
CA VAL A 136 -10.14 -9.26 16.93
C VAL A 136 -10.15 -7.74 16.98
N ILE A 137 -10.53 -7.08 15.88
CA ILE A 137 -10.77 -5.64 15.79
C ILE A 137 -12.29 -5.44 15.75
N ASN A 138 -12.81 -4.60 16.64
CA ASN A 138 -14.26 -4.35 16.72
C ASN A 138 -14.74 -3.44 15.58
N HIS A 139 -16.03 -3.52 15.27
CA HIS A 139 -16.67 -2.57 14.36
C HIS A 139 -16.81 -1.19 15.01
N CYS A 140 -16.60 -0.12 14.23
CA CYS A 140 -17.14 1.21 14.48
C CYS A 140 -18.59 1.20 13.95
#